data_AF-A0A6N6SHY5-F1
#
_entry.id   AF-A0A6N6SHY5-F1
#
_cell.length_a   1.000
_cell.length_b   1.000
_cell.length_c   1.000
_cell.angle_alpha   90.00
_cell.angle_beta   90.00
_cell.angle_gamma   90.00
#
_symmetry.space_group_name_H-M   'P 1'
#
loop_
_entity.id
_entity.type
_entity.pdbx_description
1 polymer ?
#
loop_
_entity_poly.entity_id
_entity_poly.type
_entity_poly.pdbx_seq_one_letter_code
_entity_poly.pdbx_strand_id
1 'polypeptide(L)'
;MNITATINDAGKATLINTHMNTTTRLEVDDAHLLGEDIATTLVHDTVDDIHRDTYSVVLLPNGIEVRTKLGRFDIAWQHIMHTADQLTAF
;
A
#
# COMPACT_ATOMS: atom_id res chain seq x y z
N MET A 1 -9.14 -10.49 -8.58
CA MET A 1 -8.84 -9.47 -7.55
C MET A 1 -8.53 -8.18 -8.27
N ASN A 2 -9.11 -7.06 -7.86
CA ASN A 2 -8.81 -5.74 -8.43
C ASN A 2 -8.39 -4.79 -7.30
N ILE A 3 -7.20 -4.21 -7.42
CA ILE A 3 -6.70 -3.23 -6.46
C ILE A 3 -6.73 -1.85 -7.14
N THR A 4 -7.32 -0.88 -6.45
CA THR A 4 -7.27 0.53 -6.83
C THR A 4 -6.67 1.30 -5.67
N ALA A 5 -5.62 2.06 -5.96
CA ALA A 5 -5.00 2.98 -5.04
C ALA A 5 -5.07 4.40 -5.61
N THR A 6 -5.28 5.37 -4.73
CA THR A 6 -5.30 6.80 -5.08
C THR A 6 -4.75 7.61 -3.94
N ILE A 7 -4.00 8.67 -4.22
CA ILE A 7 -3.62 9.70 -3.25
C ILE A 7 -4.28 11.03 -3.64
N ASN A 8 -4.61 11.87 -2.66
CA ASN A 8 -5.13 13.21 -2.92
C ASN A 8 -4.08 14.29 -2.57
N ASP A 9 -4.36 15.55 -2.93
CA ASP A 9 -3.46 16.70 -2.68
C ASP A 9 -3.14 16.92 -1.19
N ALA A 10 -3.99 16.42 -0.29
CA ALA A 10 -3.79 16.48 1.16
C ALA A 10 -2.92 15.32 1.70
N GLY A 11 -2.37 14.48 0.82
CA GLY A 11 -1.53 13.35 1.19
C GLY A 11 -2.29 12.15 1.71
N LYS A 12 -3.62 12.10 1.57
CA LYS A 12 -4.41 10.97 2.05
C LYS A 12 -4.50 9.91 0.95
N ALA A 13 -3.91 8.75 1.19
CA ALA A 13 -4.04 7.59 0.31
C ALA A 13 -5.27 6.76 0.66
N THR A 14 -5.92 6.23 -0.37
CA THR A 14 -7.04 5.30 -0.27
C THR A 14 -6.69 4.05 -1.06
N LEU A 15 -6.65 2.91 -0.38
CA LEU A 15 -6.44 1.58 -0.95
C LEU A 15 -7.78 0.84 -0.96
N ILE A 16 -8.17 0.30 -2.10
CA ILE A 16 -9.41 -0.46 -2.27
C ILE A 16 -9.08 -1.79 -2.94
N ASN A 17 -9.48 -2.90 -2.33
CA ASN A 17 -9.38 -4.22 -2.93
C ASN A 17 -10.79 -4.81 -3.06
N THR A 18 -11.16 -5.15 -4.29
CA THR A 18 -12.40 -5.87 -4.59
C THR A 18 -12.07 -7.30 -4.97
N HIS A 19 -12.54 -8.25 -4.16
CA HIS A 19 -12.46 -9.68 -4.42
C HIS A 19 -13.84 -10.33 -4.36
N MET A 20 -14.28 -10.85 -5.50
CA MET A 20 -15.64 -11.39 -5.70
C MET A 20 -16.71 -10.36 -5.29
N ASN A 21 -17.31 -10.51 -4.11
CA ASN A 21 -18.36 -9.64 -3.57
C ASN A 21 -17.90 -8.88 -2.31
N THR A 22 -16.62 -8.94 -1.97
CA THR A 22 -16.06 -8.26 -0.80
C THR A 22 -15.17 -7.12 -1.25
N THR A 23 -15.47 -5.92 -0.76
CA THR A 23 -14.65 -4.73 -0.95
C THR A 23 -14.01 -4.37 0.38
N THR A 24 -12.68 -4.35 0.41
CA THR A 24 -11.90 -3.85 1.55
C THR A 24 -11.39 -2.46 1.21
N ARG A 25 -11.46 -1.53 2.16
CA ARG A 25 -10.95 -0.17 2.02
C ARG A 25 -10.03 0.14 3.20
N LEU A 26 -8.86 0.69 2.91
CA LEU A 26 -7.97 1.28 3.90
C LEU A 26 -7.68 2.72 3.51
N GLU A 27 -7.77 3.61 4.49
CA GLU A 27 -7.35 4.99 4.34
C GLU A 27 -6.06 5.20 5.14
N VAL A 28 -5.11 5.90 4.53
CA VAL A 28 -3.81 6.19 5.11
C VAL A 28 -3.59 7.70 5.03
N ASP A 29 -3.49 8.34 6.19
CA ASP A 29 -3.20 9.77 6.29
C ASP A 29 -1.67 9.99 6.17
N ASP A 30 -1.26 11.15 5.66
CA ASP A 30 0.16 11.52 5.46
C ASP A 30 0.95 10.46 4.66
N ALA A 31 0.34 9.98 3.58
CA ALA A 31 0.80 8.89 2.75
C ALA A 31 1.55 9.35 1.50
N HIS A 32 2.12 10.56 1.49
CA HIS A 32 2.83 11.12 0.32
C HIS A 32 3.96 10.22 -0.19
N LEU A 33 4.62 9.49 0.72
CA LEU A 33 5.70 8.56 0.39
C LEU A 33 5.23 7.11 0.23
N LEU A 34 3.93 6.82 0.39
CA LEU A 34 3.43 5.44 0.44
C LEU A 34 3.68 4.71 -0.89
N GLY A 35 3.53 5.39 -2.02
CA GLY A 35 3.81 4.80 -3.33
C GLY A 35 5.28 4.41 -3.49
N GLU A 36 6.20 5.29 -3.08
CA GLU A 36 7.65 5.05 -3.14
C GLU A 36 8.09 3.95 -2.15
N ASP A 37 7.52 3.95 -0.94
CA ASP A 37 7.75 2.93 0.08
C ASP A 37 7.27 1.55 -0.40
N ILE A 38 6.10 1.49 -1.03
CA ILE A 38 5.60 0.25 -1.64
C ILE A 38 6.51 -0.18 -2.80
N ALA A 39 6.95 0.75 -3.66
CA ALA A 39 7.83 0.42 -4.79
C ALA A 39 9.18 -0.14 -4.34
N THR A 40 9.75 0.40 -3.25
CA THR A 40 11.03 -0.07 -2.70
C THR A 40 10.97 -1.51 -2.22
N THR A 41 9.80 -2.01 -1.79
CA THR A 41 9.62 -3.43 -1.40
C THR A 41 9.86 -4.42 -2.54
N LEU A 42 9.86 -3.98 -3.80
CA LEU A 42 10.22 -4.84 -4.94
C LEU A 42 11.69 -5.28 -4.93
N VAL A 43 12.55 -4.56 -4.20
CA VAL A 43 13.96 -4.93 -3.96
C VAL A 43 14.05 -5.79 -2.69
N HIS A 44 13.17 -6.80 -2.61
CA HIS A 44 12.80 -7.57 -1.40
C HIS A 44 13.95 -8.29 -0.70
N ASP A 45 15.10 -8.42 -1.36
CA ASP A 45 16.32 -9.05 -0.90
C ASP A 45 17.20 -8.13 -0.03
N THR A 46 16.85 -6.84 0.05
CA THR A 46 17.63 -5.84 0.81
C THR A 46 16.80 -4.92 1.71
N VAL A 47 15.47 -5.02 1.65
CA VAL A 47 14.56 -4.11 2.32
C VAL A 47 13.96 -4.80 3.55
N ASP A 48 14.02 -4.12 4.70
CA ASP A 48 13.30 -4.48 5.92
C ASP A 48 11.90 -3.85 5.92
N ASP A 49 11.07 -4.19 6.91
CA ASP A 49 9.78 -3.52 7.13
C ASP A 49 9.96 -2.00 7.23
N ILE A 50 9.11 -1.24 6.53
CA ILE A 50 9.14 0.23 6.54
C ILE A 50 8.16 0.73 7.60
N HIS A 51 8.65 1.54 8.54
CA HIS A 51 7.85 2.13 9.61
C HIS A 51 7.82 3.65 9.50
N ARG A 52 6.62 4.21 9.30
CA ARG A 52 6.32 5.64 9.33
C ARG A 52 5.42 5.97 10.52
N ASP A 53 5.18 7.26 10.76
CA ASP A 53 4.39 7.72 11.90
C ASP A 53 2.91 7.32 11.80
N THR A 54 2.36 7.33 10.58
CA THR A 54 0.92 7.07 10.31
C THR A 54 0.66 5.66 9.76
N TYR A 55 1.66 5.02 9.17
CA TYR A 55 1.56 3.67 8.60
C TYR A 55 2.85 2.86 8.70
N SER A 56 2.75 1.57 8.40
CA SER A 56 3.89 0.71 8.17
C SER A 56 3.64 -0.18 6.96
N VAL A 57 4.70 -0.50 6.22
CA VAL A 57 4.68 -1.49 5.14
C VAL A 57 5.48 -2.68 5.61
N VAL A 58 4.77 -3.78 5.86
CA VAL A 58 5.35 -5.02 6.39
C VAL A 58 5.51 -6.02 5.26
N LEU A 59 6.69 -6.62 5.14
CA LEU A 59 6.98 -7.66 4.15
C LEU A 59 6.38 -8.99 4.61
N LEU A 60 5.62 -9.63 3.72
CA LEU A 60 5.01 -10.94 3.95
C LEU A 60 5.51 -11.94 2.90
N PRO A 61 5.47 -13.26 3.18
CA PRO A 61 5.87 -14.27 2.20
C PRO A 61 5.12 -14.19 0.86
N ASN A 62 3.89 -13.66 0.86
CA ASN A 62 3.00 -13.57 -0.30
C ASN A 62 2.77 -12.14 -0.81
N GLY A 63 3.43 -11.13 -0.25
CA GLY A 63 3.28 -9.74 -0.66
C GLY A 63 3.73 -8.77 0.42
N ILE A 64 2.96 -7.71 0.60
CA ILE A 64 3.13 -6.74 1.67
C ILE A 64 1.81 -6.51 2.39
N GLU A 65 1.89 -6.02 3.62
CA GLU A 65 0.74 -5.53 4.38
C GLU A 65 0.97 -4.08 4.77
N VAL A 66 0.09 -3.20 4.31
CA VAL A 66 0.04 -1.80 4.75
C VAL A 66 -0.79 -1.75 6.01
N ARG A 67 -0.18 -1.34 7.12
CA ARG A 67 -0.82 -1.22 8.43
C ARG A 67 -0.97 0.23 8.82
N THR A 68 -2.12 0.59 9.39
CA THR A 68 -2.35 1.85 10.10
C THR A 68 -2.90 1.55 11.49
N LYS A 69 -3.09 2.59 12.31
CA LYS A 69 -3.78 2.44 13.61
C LYS A 69 -5.23 2.00 13.46
N LEU A 70 -5.84 2.23 12.30
CA LEU A 70 -7.27 1.99 12.05
C LEU A 70 -7.55 0.69 11.31
N GLY A 71 -6.54 0.10 10.66
CA GLY A 71 -6.73 -1.12 9.89
C GLY A 71 -5.48 -1.58 9.19
N ARG A 72 -5.65 -2.59 8.34
CA ARG A 72 -4.58 -3.16 7.52
C ARG A 72 -5.09 -3.54 6.13
N PHE A 73 -4.19 -3.63 5.18
CA PHE A 73 -4.49 -3.92 3.79
C PHE A 73 -3.38 -4.72 3.15
N ASP A 74 -3.72 -5.92 2.70
CA ASP A 74 -2.78 -6.85 2.06
C ASP A 74 -2.69 -6.57 0.55
N ILE A 75 -1.46 -6.46 0.04
CA ILE A 75 -1.16 -6.31 -1.39
C ILE A 75 -0.25 -7.47 -1.79
N ALA A 76 -0.76 -8.35 -2.65
CA ALA A 76 0.04 -9.47 -3.15
C ALA A 76 1.14 -8.98 -4.13
N TRP A 77 2.27 -9.69 -4.17
CA TRP A 77 3.46 -9.33 -4.97
C TRP A 77 3.13 -8.89 -6.41
N GLN A 78 2.26 -9.62 -7.09
CA GLN A 78 1.89 -9.33 -8.48
C GLN A 78 1.14 -8.00 -8.69
N HIS A 79 0.69 -7.35 -7.61
CA HIS A 79 -0.02 -6.06 -7.65
C HIS A 79 0.79 -4.90 -7.07
N ILE A 80 1.99 -5.13 -6.51
CA ILE A 80 2.78 -4.09 -5.84
C ILE A 80 3.14 -2.97 -6.81
N MET A 81 3.75 -3.29 -7.95
CA MET A 81 4.15 -2.27 -8.94
C MET A 81 2.95 -1.43 -9.39
N HIS A 82 1.83 -2.08 -9.72
CA HIS A 82 0.62 -1.38 -10.12
C HIS A 82 0.06 -0.47 -9.01
N THR A 83 0.12 -0.92 -7.76
CA THR A 83 -0.37 -0.16 -6.61
C THR A 83 0.55 1.04 -6.31
N ALA A 84 1.87 0.85 -6.41
CA ALA A 84 2.84 1.93 -6.27
C ALA A 84 2.66 2.99 -7.34
N ASP A 85 2.59 2.59 -8.62
CA ASP A 85 2.42 3.51 -9.75
C ASP A 85 1.16 4.37 -9.59
N GLN A 86 0.05 3.77 -9.12
CA GLN A 86 -1.20 4.47 -8.84
C GLN A 86 -1.10 5.52 -7.72
N LEU A 87 -0.17 5.34 -6.77
CA LEU A 87 0.07 6.26 -5.66
C LEU A 87 1.12 7.31 -5.96
N THR A 88 2.04 7.05 -6.89
CA THR A 88 3.14 7.96 -7.24
C THR A 88 2.83 8.84 -8.46
N ALA A 89 1.81 8.52 -9.26
CA ALA A 89 1.46 9.26 -10.48
C ALA A 89 0.82 10.66 -10.26
N PHE A 90 1.12 11.35 -9.16
CA PHE A 90 0.65 12.70 -8.84
C PHE A 90 1.77 13.75 -8.94
#